data_AF-A0A6I3V0M7-F1
#
_entry.id   AF-A0A6I3V0M7-F1
#
_cell.length_a   1.000
_cell.length_b   1.000
_cell.length_c   1.000
_cell.angle_alpha   90.00
_cell.angle_beta   90.00
_cell.angle_gamma   90.00
#
_symmetry.space_group_name_H-M   'P 1'
#
loop_
_entity.id
_entity.type
_entity.pdbx_description
1 polymer ?
#
loop_
_entity_poly.entity_id
_entity_poly.type
_entity_poly.pdbx_seq_one_letter_code
_entity_poly.pdbx_strand_id
1 'polypeptide(L)'
;YIFTNGGTLRIDIKDFFSGAHSDPRNYLIQEIFRFLNLCEKAGTGIPKIMEAVKESHLKYPNLRTELDSVEFTLWDTSLIDNLDIDNEYEKKILE
;
A
#
# COMPACT_ATOMS: atom_id res chain seq x y z
N TYR A 1 3.90 -9.09 -1.86
CA TYR A 1 5.02 -8.30 -2.43
C TYR A 1 5.40 -7.17 -1.49
N ILE A 2 6.67 -6.79 -1.42
CA ILE A 2 7.19 -5.74 -0.52
C ILE A 2 7.79 -4.61 -1.35
N PHE A 3 7.34 -3.38 -1.12
CA PHE A 3 7.92 -2.15 -1.67
C PHE A 3 8.64 -1.39 -0.57
N THR A 4 9.91 -1.05 -0.79
CA THR A 4 10.72 -0.30 0.18
C THR A 4 11.25 0.97 -0.46
N ASN A 5 11.10 2.09 0.23
CA ASN A 5 11.67 3.37 -0.16
C ASN A 5 12.48 3.98 0.98
N GLY A 6 13.61 4.62 0.65
CA GLY A 6 14.43 5.33 1.62
C GLY A 6 13.80 6.65 2.08
N GLY A 7 14.13 7.04 3.30
CA GLY A 7 13.58 8.20 4.00
C GLY A 7 12.31 7.88 4.78
N THR A 8 11.65 8.93 5.27
CA THR A 8 10.51 8.82 6.19
C THR A 8 9.16 8.98 5.48
N LEU A 9 8.06 8.81 6.20
CA LEU A 9 6.75 9.29 5.75
C LEU A 9 6.56 10.76 6.17
N ARG A 10 6.07 11.63 5.27
CA ARG A 10 5.85 13.07 5.56
C ARG A 10 4.46 13.39 6.13
N ILE A 11 3.60 12.39 6.16
CA ILE A 11 2.22 12.43 6.62
C ILE A 11 2.02 11.27 7.58
N ASP A 12 1.02 11.35 8.43
CA ASP A 12 0.65 10.25 9.30
C ASP A 12 -0.03 9.11 8.52
N ILE A 13 -0.02 7.92 9.12
CA ILE A 13 -0.48 6.68 8.48
C ILE A 13 -1.95 6.79 8.04
N LYS A 14 -2.78 7.52 8.79
CA LYS A 14 -4.19 7.73 8.43
C LYS A 14 -4.32 8.52 7.13
N ASP A 15 -3.55 9.60 7.01
CA ASP A 15 -3.53 10.45 5.81
C ASP A 15 -2.94 9.72 4.59
N PHE A 16 -1.99 8.82 4.81
CA PHE A 16 -1.47 7.97 3.73
C PHE A 16 -2.59 7.12 3.10
N PHE A 17 -3.43 6.49 3.91
CA PHE A 17 -4.52 5.63 3.43
C PHE A 17 -5.76 6.40 2.96
N SER A 18 -6.03 7.59 3.49
CA SER A 18 -7.16 8.43 3.03
C SER A 18 -6.88 9.08 1.67
N GLY A 19 -5.61 9.35 1.35
CA GLY A 19 -5.21 10.03 0.12
C GLY A 19 -5.59 11.51 0.12
N ALA A 20 -5.93 12.06 -1.05
CA ALA A 20 -6.37 13.44 -1.29
C ALA A 20 -5.35 14.57 -1.01
N HIS A 21 -4.26 14.28 -0.30
CA HIS A 21 -3.18 15.22 -0.02
C HIS A 21 -1.95 14.93 -0.89
N SER A 22 -1.62 15.84 -1.82
CA SER A 22 -0.42 15.73 -2.65
C SER A 22 0.61 16.79 -2.28
N ASP A 23 1.59 16.37 -1.48
CA ASP A 23 2.80 17.13 -1.17
C ASP A 23 4.05 16.26 -1.48
N PRO A 24 4.43 16.15 -2.76
CA PRO A 24 5.58 15.35 -3.16
C PRO A 24 6.87 15.94 -2.61
N ARG A 25 7.84 15.08 -2.30
CA ARG A 25 9.20 15.53 -1.93
C ARG A 25 9.90 16.30 -3.04
N ASN A 26 9.70 15.85 -4.28
CA ASN A 26 10.29 16.44 -5.46
C ASN A 26 9.19 16.73 -6.48
N TYR A 27 8.79 18.00 -6.54
CA TYR A 27 7.76 18.45 -7.45
C TYR A 27 8.14 18.21 -8.92
N LEU A 28 9.39 18.46 -9.30
CA LEU A 28 9.83 18.29 -10.70
C LEU A 28 9.75 16.84 -11.16
N ILE A 29 10.11 15.88 -10.30
CA ILE A 29 9.95 14.45 -10.62
C ILE A 29 8.47 14.09 -10.79
N GLN A 30 7.59 14.60 -9.92
CA GLN A 30 6.15 14.39 -10.08
C GLN A 30 5.68 14.94 -11.44
N GLU A 31 6.07 16.16 -11.81
CA GLU A 31 5.71 16.77 -13.10
C GLU A 31 6.16 15.93 -14.29
N ILE A 32 7.40 15.41 -14.27
CA ILE A 32 7.91 14.52 -15.32
C ILE A 32 7.01 13.28 -15.45
N PHE A 33 6.65 12.63 -14.34
CA PHE A 33 5.74 11.48 -14.38
C PHE A 33 4.32 11.84 -14.84
N ARG A 34 3.83 13.06 -14.53
CA ARG A 34 2.54 13.54 -15.08
C ARG A 34 2.60 13.74 -16.58
N PHE A 35 3.68 14.30 -17.12
CA PHE A 35 3.86 14.46 -18.57
C PHE A 35 3.97 13.12 -19.31
N LEU A 36 4.43 12.07 -18.63
CA LEU A 36 4.45 10.69 -19.15
C LEU A 36 3.14 9.93 -18.89
N ASN A 37 2.11 10.59 -18.33
CA ASN A 37 0.83 9.98 -17.95
C ASN A 37 0.98 8.80 -16.95
N LEU A 38 2.03 8.79 -16.13
CA LEU A 38 2.29 7.73 -15.15
C LEU A 38 1.71 8.02 -13.76
N CYS A 39 1.41 9.29 -13.45
CA CYS A 39 0.82 9.66 -12.17
C CYS A 39 -0.09 10.88 -12.27
N GLU A 40 -0.75 11.20 -11.16
CA GLU A 40 -1.67 12.33 -10.99
C GLU A 40 -1.30 13.19 -9.75
N LYS A 41 -2.00 14.32 -9.54
CA LYS A 41 -1.76 15.28 -8.45
C LYS A 41 -2.87 15.34 -7.37
N ALA A 42 -4.03 14.75 -7.62
CA ALA A 42 -5.11 14.59 -6.66
C ALA A 42 -4.80 13.64 -5.48
N GLY A 43 -3.77 12.78 -5.56
CA GLY A 43 -3.42 11.88 -4.45
C GLY A 43 -4.36 10.68 -4.31
N THR A 44 -4.85 10.17 -5.44
CA THR A 44 -5.73 9.00 -5.59
C THR A 44 -4.98 7.67 -5.65
N GLY A 45 -3.65 7.67 -5.75
CA GLY A 45 -2.84 6.46 -5.91
C GLY A 45 -3.08 5.40 -4.83
N ILE A 46 -2.91 5.74 -3.55
CA ILE A 46 -3.17 4.80 -2.45
C ILE A 46 -4.65 4.36 -2.39
N PRO A 47 -5.65 5.26 -2.48
CA PRO A 47 -7.05 4.84 -2.58
C PRO A 47 -7.33 3.82 -3.68
N LYS A 48 -6.74 3.98 -4.88
CA LYS A 48 -6.88 3.02 -5.99
C LYS A 48 -6.21 1.68 -5.69
N ILE A 49 -5.05 1.69 -5.02
CA ILE A 49 -4.39 0.45 -4.57
C ILE A 49 -5.28 -0.27 -3.56
N MET A 50 -5.91 0.45 -2.63
CA MET A 50 -6.82 -0.13 -1.64
C MET A 50 -8.10 -0.69 -2.26
N GLU A 51 -8.62 -0.05 -3.31
CA GLU A 51 -9.73 -0.58 -4.11
C GLU A 51 -9.34 -1.90 -4.80
N ALA A 52 -8.20 -1.93 -5.48
CA ALA A 52 -7.69 -3.14 -6.13
C ALA A 52 -7.42 -4.29 -5.14
N VAL A 53 -6.89 -3.98 -3.95
CA VAL A 53 -6.71 -4.95 -2.85
C VAL A 53 -8.04 -5.58 -2.46
N LYS A 54 -9.08 -4.76 -2.29
CA LYS A 54 -10.42 -5.23 -1.94
C LYS A 54 -11.03 -6.09 -3.05
N GLU A 55 -10.94 -5.64 -4.31
CA GLU A 55 -11.47 -6.37 -5.48
C GLU A 55 -10.76 -7.71 -5.71
N SER A 56 -9.47 -7.77 -5.38
CA SER A 56 -8.64 -8.97 -5.54
C SER A 56 -8.68 -9.88 -4.31
N HIS A 57 -9.53 -9.58 -3.31
CA HIS A 57 -9.63 -10.31 -2.04
C HIS A 57 -8.28 -10.48 -1.31
N LEU A 58 -7.40 -9.50 -1.46
CA LEU A 58 -6.10 -9.49 -0.78
C LEU A 58 -6.28 -8.99 0.65
N LYS A 59 -5.42 -9.47 1.56
CA LYS A 59 -5.37 -8.96 2.93
C LYS A 59 -4.94 -7.49 2.96
N TYR A 60 -5.48 -6.74 3.93
CA TYR A 60 -5.19 -5.33 4.09
C TYR A 60 -3.68 -5.07 4.15
N PRO A 61 -3.12 -4.12 3.38
CA PRO A 61 -1.68 -3.92 3.29
C PRO A 61 -1.09 -3.40 4.61
N ASN A 62 0.16 -3.75 4.88
CA ASN A 62 0.91 -3.20 6.00
C ASN A 62 1.77 -2.01 5.53
N LEU A 63 1.84 -0.96 6.35
CA LEU A 63 2.77 0.15 6.18
C LEU A 63 3.66 0.24 7.42
N ARG A 64 4.95 -0.07 7.28
CA ARG A 64 5.96 0.09 8.33
C ARG A 64 6.84 1.30 8.01
N THR A 65 7.00 2.19 8.99
CA THR A 65 7.85 3.38 8.86
C THR A 65 8.95 3.31 9.91
N GLU A 66 10.20 3.32 9.48
CA GLU A 66 11.39 3.41 10.33
C GLU A 66 12.05 4.78 10.17
N LEU A 67 13.19 5.01 10.83
CA LEU A 67 13.87 6.30 10.85
C LEU A 67 14.33 6.75 9.44
N ASP A 68 14.65 5.79 8.58
CA ASP A 68 15.23 6.01 7.24
C ASP A 68 14.60 5.12 6.16
N SER A 69 13.50 4.43 6.46
CA SER A 69 12.80 3.62 5.47
C SER A 69 11.29 3.61 5.66
N VAL A 70 10.58 3.45 4.54
CA VAL A 70 9.16 3.16 4.48
C VAL A 70 8.98 1.86 3.70
N GLU A 71 8.30 0.90 4.31
CA GLU A 71 7.96 -0.39 3.71
C GLU A 71 6.43 -0.49 3.57
N PHE A 72 5.98 -0.78 2.36
CA PHE A 72 4.58 -1.06 2.05
C PHE A 72 4.44 -2.50 1.54
N THR A 73 3.67 -3.30 2.26
CA THR A 73 3.56 -4.74 2.03
C THR A 73 2.15 -5.10 1.57
N LEU A 74 2.06 -5.66 0.36
CA LEU A 74 0.84 -6.28 -0.18
C LEU A 74 0.86 -7.78 0.12
N TRP A 75 -0.19 -8.27 0.79
CA TRP A 75 -0.33 -9.66 1.16
C TRP A 75 -1.23 -10.39 0.17
N ASP A 76 -0.74 -11.50 -0.39
CA ASP A 76 -1.57 -12.43 -1.14
C ASP A 76 -1.84 -13.64 -0.25
N THR A 77 -3.07 -13.74 0.24
CA THR A 77 -3.54 -14.83 1.09
C THR A 77 -4.23 -15.92 0.30
N SER A 78 -4.31 -15.82 -1.04
CA SER A 78 -5.02 -16.80 -1.87
C SER A 78 -4.54 -18.24 -1.63
N LEU A 79 -3.26 -18.44 -1.31
CA LEU A 79 -2.71 -19.75 -0.94
C LEU A 79 -3.30 -20.30 0.36
N ILE A 80 -3.50 -19.43 1.36
CA ILE A 80 -4.07 -19.80 2.68
C ILE A 80 -5.58 -19.99 2.56
N ASP A 81 -6.26 -19.13 1.81
CA ASP A 81 -7.69 -19.19 1.60
C ASP A 81 -8.12 -20.47 0.86
N ASN A 82 -7.23 -21.01 0.02
CA ASN A 82 -7.43 -22.29 -0.69
C ASN A 82 -6.94 -23.52 0.08
N LEU A 83 -6.26 -23.36 1.22
CA LEU A 83 -5.96 -24.48 2.09
C LEU A 83 -7.26 -24.86 2.81
N ASP A 84 -7.69 -26.11 2.65
CA ASP A 84 -8.85 -26.69 3.34
C ASP A 84 -8.47 -26.94 4.81
N ILE A 85 -8.32 -25.85 5.57
CA ILE A 85 -7.96 -25.88 6.98
C ILE A 85 -9.26 -25.98 7.77
N ASP A 86 -9.62 -27.21 8.13
CA ASP A 86 -10.79 -27.52 8.96
C ASP A 86 -10.70 -26.89 10.37
N ASN A 87 -9.48 -26.57 10.81
CA ASN A 87 -9.21 -26.04 12.14
C ASN A 87 -9.23 -24.50 12.17
N GLU A 88 -10.30 -23.94 12.71
CA GLU A 88 -10.53 -22.49 12.85
C GLU A 88 -9.41 -21.76 13.62
N TYR A 89 -8.71 -22.44 14.55
CA TYR A 89 -7.57 -21.86 15.27
C TYR A 89 -6.32 -21.71 14.39
N GLU A 90 -6.05 -22.67 13.52
CA GLU A 90 -4.91 -22.63 12.60
C GLU A 90 -5.11 -21.57 11.53
N LYS A 91 -6.36 -21.44 11.04
CA LYS A 91 -6.73 -20.36 10.12
C LYS A 91 -6.46 -18.98 10.71
N LYS A 92 -6.77 -18.78 11.99
CA LYS A 92 -6.58 -17.51 12.71
C LYS A 92 -5.12 -17.14 13.01
N ILE A 93 -4.19 -18.09 12.95
CA ILE A 93 -2.75 -17.85 13.11
C ILE A 93 -2.12 -17.40 11.77
N LEU A 94 -2.70 -17.85 10.66
CA LEU A 94 -2.24 -17.55 9.30
C LEU A 94 -2.84 -16.23 8.75
N GLU A 95 -4.03 -15.85 9.24
CA GLU A 95 -4.66 -14.54 9.06
C GLU A 95 -3.97 -13.40 9.80
#